data_AF-A0A6J6MCT2-F1
#
_entry.id   AF-A0A6J6MCT2-F1
#
_cell.length_a   1.000
_cell.length_b   1.000
_cell.length_c   1.000
_cell.angle_alpha   90.00
_cell.angle_beta   90.00
_cell.angle_gamma   90.00
#
_symmetry.space_group_name_H-M   'P 1'
#
loop_
_entity.id
_entity.type
_entity.pdbx_description
1 polymer ?
#
loop_
_entity_poly.entity_id
_entity_poly.type
_entity_poly.pdbx_seq_one_letter_code
_entity_poly.pdbx_strand_id
1 'polypeptide(L)'
;MAYPCLLATQRLSTDPLTTTLIGGVLFASWDLFLDPQMVGEGYWTWSNAGWALPGIDGIPLQNFLGWLLTAFLLIALLDRLPRRVAKDGVPVIMLSWVYVSNVMAALVFFGRPGVALWGAIVMGAVIIPWWWRTWSRPQW
;
A
#
# COMPACT_ATOMS: atom_id res chain seq x y z
N MET A 1 0.45 -5.50 7.22
CA MET A 1 0.99 -4.71 6.08
C MET A 1 2.04 -3.68 6.48
N ALA A 2 1.90 -2.95 7.59
CA ALA A 2 2.86 -1.90 7.99
C ALA A 2 4.34 -2.35 8.04
N TYR A 3 4.64 -3.53 8.60
CA TYR A 3 6.02 -4.00 8.73
C TYR A 3 6.72 -4.28 7.38
N PRO A 4 6.14 -5.07 6.44
CA PRO A 4 6.69 -5.18 5.09
C PRO A 4 6.86 -3.83 4.38
N CYS A 5 5.92 -2.90 4.53
CA CYS A 5 6.04 -1.57 3.94
C CYS A 5 7.23 -0.79 4.50
N LEU A 6 7.43 -0.82 5.83
CA LEU A 6 8.58 -0.19 6.48
C LEU A 6 9.91 -0.76 5.96
N LEU A 7 10.04 -2.09 5.90
CA LEU A 7 11.26 -2.73 5.41
C LEU A 7 11.53 -2.37 3.94
N ALA A 8 10.50 -2.38 3.11
CA ALA A 8 10.61 -2.01 1.71
C ALA A 8 11.14 -0.57 1.54
N THR A 9 10.63 0.38 2.33
CA THR A 9 11.03 1.78 2.21
C THR A 9 12.36 2.09 2.88
N GLN A 10 12.71 1.43 3.99
CA GLN A 10 14.05 1.50 4.57
C GLN A 10 15.14 0.96 3.62
N ARG A 11 14.78 0.08 2.68
CA ARG A 11 15.67 -0.39 1.62
C ARG A 11 15.87 0.62 0.49
N LEU A 12 14.89 1.51 0.29
CA LEU A 12 14.91 2.60 -0.68
C LEU A 12 15.55 3.88 -0.14
N SER A 13 15.39 4.17 1.16
CA SER A 13 15.87 5.40 1.80
C SER A 13 16.44 5.17 3.20
N THR A 14 17.46 5.96 3.55
CA THR A 14 17.98 6.07 4.92
C THR A 14 17.45 7.30 5.66
N ASP A 15 16.84 8.25 4.96
CA ASP A 15 16.27 9.46 5.54
C ASP A 15 14.89 9.16 6.17
N PRO A 16 14.65 9.54 7.45
CA PRO A 16 13.39 9.23 8.14
C PRO A 16 12.15 9.89 7.53
N LEU A 17 12.28 11.12 7.02
CA LEU A 17 11.17 11.82 6.39
C LEU A 17 10.76 11.11 5.10
N THR A 18 11.73 10.79 4.25
CA THR A 18 11.51 10.04 3.01
C THR A 18 10.94 8.64 3.29
N THR A 19 11.45 7.95 4.33
CA THR A 19 10.93 6.65 4.75
C THR A 19 9.46 6.75 5.17
N THR A 20 9.12 7.80 5.92
CA THR A 20 7.73 8.10 6.33
C THR A 20 6.84 8.37 5.14
N LEU A 21 7.24 9.26 4.23
CA LEU A 21 6.42 9.66 3.09
C LEU A 21 6.21 8.48 2.11
N ILE A 22 7.27 7.80 1.71
CA ILE A 22 7.15 6.66 0.79
C ILE A 22 6.43 5.50 1.48
N GLY A 23 6.75 5.24 2.75
CA GLY A 23 6.19 4.11 3.49
C GLY A 23 4.72 4.29 3.81
N GLY A 24 4.30 5.51 4.14
CA GLY A 24 2.90 5.83 4.37
C GLY A 24 2.07 5.76 3.10
N VAL A 25 2.58 6.26 1.96
CA VAL A 25 1.92 6.11 0.66
C VAL A 25 1.78 4.62 0.30
N LEU A 26 2.87 3.84 0.41
CA LEU A 26 2.83 2.41 0.15
C LEU A 26 1.83 1.68 1.05
N PHE A 27 1.82 2.00 2.35
CA PHE A 27 0.91 1.34 3.28
C PHE A 27 -0.56 1.70 3.04
N ALA A 28 -0.88 2.98 2.87
CA ALA A 28 -2.25 3.44 2.61
C ALA A 28 -2.74 3.10 1.19
N SER A 29 -1.84 2.86 0.24
CA SER A 29 -2.25 2.42 -1.11
C SER A 29 -2.94 1.06 -1.12
N TRP A 30 -2.80 0.26 -0.06
CA TRP A 30 -3.53 -0.99 0.07
C TRP A 30 -5.04 -0.78 0.26
N ASP A 31 -5.45 0.32 0.90
CA ASP A 31 -6.86 0.69 1.10
C ASP A 31 -7.59 0.93 -0.23
N LEU A 32 -6.85 1.30 -1.31
CA LEU A 32 -7.40 1.38 -2.66
C LEU A 32 -7.95 0.04 -3.17
N PHE A 33 -7.51 -1.09 -2.61
CA PHE A 33 -8.03 -2.42 -2.93
C PHE A 33 -8.99 -2.93 -1.84
N LEU A 34 -8.60 -2.77 -0.58
CA LEU A 34 -9.34 -3.28 0.58
C LEU A 34 -10.70 -2.60 0.72
N ASP A 35 -10.77 -1.27 0.66
CA ASP A 35 -12.03 -0.55 0.87
C ASP A 35 -13.07 -0.89 -0.19
N PRO A 36 -12.72 -0.92 -1.50
CA PRO A 36 -13.67 -1.34 -2.51
C PRO A 36 -14.14 -2.77 -2.31
N GLN A 37 -13.26 -3.68 -1.88
CA GLN A 37 -13.67 -5.05 -1.59
C GLN A 37 -14.69 -5.09 -0.44
N MET A 38 -14.41 -4.42 0.68
CA MET A 38 -15.30 -4.40 1.83
C MET A 38 -16.65 -3.74 1.54
N VAL A 39 -16.68 -2.70 0.70
CA VAL A 39 -17.94 -2.10 0.24
C VAL A 39 -18.66 -3.02 -0.76
N GLY A 40 -17.90 -3.67 -1.66
CA GLY A 40 -18.45 -4.60 -2.65
C GLY A 40 -19.10 -5.84 -2.05
N GLU A 41 -18.55 -6.32 -0.94
CA GLU A 41 -19.07 -7.47 -0.19
C GLU A 41 -20.14 -7.06 0.84
N GLY A 42 -20.47 -5.76 0.94
CA GLY A 42 -21.51 -5.25 1.83
C GLY A 42 -21.12 -5.17 3.31
N TYR A 43 -19.84 -5.36 3.64
CA TYR A 43 -19.35 -5.18 5.00
C TYR A 43 -19.33 -3.71 5.42
N TRP A 44 -19.06 -2.81 4.48
CA TRP A 44 -19.06 -1.36 4.71
C TRP A 44 -20.05 -0.65 3.80
N THR A 45 -20.77 0.31 4.37
CA THR A 45 -21.72 1.14 3.63
C THR A 45 -21.56 2.59 4.04
N TRP A 46 -21.55 3.49 3.07
CA TRP A 46 -21.45 4.93 3.30
C TRP A 46 -22.75 5.60 2.88
N SER A 47 -23.34 6.41 3.77
CA SER A 47 -24.60 7.10 3.52
C SER A 47 -24.44 8.33 2.63
N ASN A 48 -23.26 8.98 2.67
CA ASN A 48 -22.94 10.12 1.83
C ASN A 48 -21.45 10.08 1.44
N ALA A 49 -21.17 9.66 0.21
CA ALA A 49 -19.79 9.53 -0.27
C ALA A 49 -19.12 10.88 -0.57
N GLY A 50 -19.89 11.95 -0.81
CA GLY A 50 -19.33 13.24 -1.21
C GLY A 50 -18.45 13.10 -2.47
N TRP A 51 -17.18 13.49 -2.38
CA TRP A 51 -16.20 13.28 -3.45
C TRP A 51 -15.60 11.87 -3.38
N ALA A 52 -15.54 11.19 -4.52
CA ALA A 52 -14.96 9.85 -4.68
C ALA A 52 -13.85 9.86 -5.75
N LEU A 53 -13.00 8.82 -5.74
CA LEU A 53 -12.00 8.64 -6.78
C LEU A 53 -12.68 8.11 -8.07
N PRO A 54 -12.32 8.62 -9.27
CA PRO A 54 -12.86 8.10 -10.52
C PRO A 54 -12.64 6.59 -10.66
N GLY A 55 -13.73 5.83 -10.85
CA GLY A 55 -13.68 4.37 -10.98
C GLY A 55 -13.58 3.61 -9.65
N ILE A 56 -13.68 4.30 -8.51
CA ILE A 56 -13.81 3.74 -7.17
C ILE A 56 -14.97 4.45 -6.44
N ASP A 57 -16.18 4.15 -6.89
CA ASP A 57 -17.38 4.80 -6.38
C ASP A 57 -17.80 4.23 -5.02
N GLY A 58 -18.55 5.04 -4.26
CA GLY A 58 -19.14 4.62 -2.98
C GLY A 58 -18.21 4.74 -1.77
N ILE A 59 -16.97 5.20 -1.93
CA ILE A 59 -16.02 5.43 -0.84
C ILE A 59 -15.63 6.91 -0.79
N PRO A 60 -15.84 7.61 0.33
CA PRO A 60 -15.44 9.00 0.48
C PRO A 60 -13.93 9.20 0.35
N LEU A 61 -13.50 10.22 -0.41
CA LEU A 61 -12.08 10.57 -0.55
C LEU A 61 -11.42 10.86 0.80
N GLN A 62 -12.17 11.44 1.73
CA GLN A 62 -11.72 11.69 3.11
C GLN A 62 -11.30 10.41 3.85
N ASN A 63 -11.86 9.25 3.50
CA ASN A 63 -11.46 7.97 4.10
C ASN A 63 -10.02 7.61 3.71
N PHE A 64 -9.70 7.69 2.43
CA PHE A 64 -8.34 7.47 1.93
C PHE A 64 -7.35 8.48 2.51
N LEU A 65 -7.73 9.75 2.66
CA LEU A 65 -6.90 10.76 3.30
C LEU A 65 -6.67 10.46 4.78
N GLY A 66 -7.70 9.99 5.50
CA GLY A 66 -7.59 9.55 6.89
C GLY A 66 -6.58 8.42 7.03
N TRP A 67 -6.72 7.37 6.21
CA TRP A 67 -5.78 6.25 6.20
C TRP A 67 -4.36 6.66 5.81
N LEU A 68 -4.20 7.61 4.88
CA LEU A 68 -2.89 8.15 4.51
C LEU A 68 -2.21 8.85 5.69
N LEU A 69 -2.94 9.70 6.42
CA LEU A 69 -2.41 10.37 7.62
C LEU A 69 -2.04 9.35 8.72
N THR A 70 -2.90 8.35 8.95
CA THR A 70 -2.64 7.27 9.90
C THR A 70 -1.41 6.46 9.49
N ALA A 71 -1.25 6.17 8.20
CA ALA A 71 -0.11 5.44 7.67
C ALA A 71 1.20 6.24 7.84
N PHE A 72 1.20 7.55 7.57
CA PHE A 72 2.36 8.40 7.85
C PHE A 72 2.72 8.38 9.34
N LEU A 73 1.74 8.54 10.23
CA LEU A 73 1.99 8.51 11.65
C LEU A 73 2.57 7.16 12.09
N LEU A 74 2.00 6.04 11.62
CA LEU A 74 2.44 4.71 12.01
C LEU A 74 3.86 4.41 11.50
N ILE A 75 4.15 4.72 10.23
CA ILE A 75 5.49 4.51 9.67
C ILE A 75 6.53 5.42 10.36
N ALA A 76 6.19 6.68 10.64
CA ALA A 76 7.06 7.59 11.37
C ALA A 76 7.38 7.07 12.79
N LEU A 77 6.39 6.48 13.47
CA LEU A 77 6.58 5.88 14.79
C LEU A 77 7.45 4.62 14.71
N LEU A 78 7.20 3.74 13.74
CA LEU A 78 7.94 2.50 13.56
C LEU A 78 9.39 2.73 13.11
N ASP A 79 9.66 3.75 12.30
CA ASP A 79 11.04 4.07 11.84
C ASP A 79 11.93 4.60 12.98
N ARG A 80 11.37 5.00 14.12
CA ARG A 80 12.15 5.32 15.33
C ARG A 80 12.71 4.09 16.04
N LEU A 81 12.21 2.90 15.72
CA LEU A 81 12.72 1.66 16.32
C LEU A 81 14.12 1.33 15.77
N PRO A 82 14.96 0.64 16.56
CA PRO A 82 16.28 0.23 16.10
C PRO A 82 16.20 -0.63 14.84
N ARG A 83 16.91 -0.22 13.78
CA ARG A 83 17.02 -0.99 12.55
C ARG A 83 17.83 -2.26 12.81
N ARG A 84 17.29 -3.41 12.43
CA ARG A 84 17.99 -4.70 12.49
C ARG A 84 18.10 -5.28 11.09
N VAL A 85 19.30 -5.71 10.73
CA VAL A 85 19.50 -6.50 9.50
C VAL A 85 19.07 -7.92 9.80
N ALA A 86 18.03 -8.39 9.12
CA ALA A 86 17.50 -9.73 9.22
C ALA A 86 17.05 -10.20 7.84
N LYS A 87 16.91 -11.51 7.68
CA LYS A 87 16.38 -12.09 6.44
C LYS A 87 14.95 -11.59 6.22
N ASP A 88 14.72 -10.90 5.10
CA ASP A 88 13.46 -10.24 4.77
C ASP A 88 12.64 -10.97 3.69
N GLY A 89 13.02 -12.20 3.34
CA GLY A 89 12.35 -12.99 2.30
C GLY A 89 10.83 -13.17 2.50
N VAL A 90 10.39 -13.41 3.73
CA VAL A 90 8.95 -13.53 4.04
C VAL A 90 8.22 -12.19 3.82
N PRO A 91 8.64 -11.05 4.41
CA PRO A 91 8.09 -9.73 4.09
C PRO A 91 8.10 -9.39 2.61
N VAL A 92 9.19 -9.72 1.88
CA VAL A 92 9.32 -9.47 0.44
C VAL A 92 8.26 -10.25 -0.34
N ILE A 93 8.12 -11.54 -0.09
CA ILE A 93 7.14 -12.40 -0.76
C ILE A 93 5.72 -11.92 -0.42
N MET A 94 5.45 -11.65 0.85
CA MET A 94 4.14 -11.18 1.31
C MET A 94 3.73 -9.87 0.63
N LEU A 95 4.59 -8.85 0.62
CA LEU A 95 4.26 -7.56 0.01
C LEU A 95 4.10 -7.67 -1.51
N SER A 96 4.95 -8.47 -2.17
CA SER A 96 4.85 -8.73 -3.61
C SER A 96 3.55 -9.46 -3.96
N TRP A 97 3.19 -10.47 -3.16
CA TRP A 97 1.94 -11.20 -3.31
C TRP A 97 0.74 -10.28 -3.11
N VAL A 98 0.72 -9.45 -2.06
CA VAL A 98 -0.38 -8.51 -1.80
C VAL A 98 -0.59 -7.60 -3.02
N TYR A 99 0.46 -7.02 -3.59
CA TYR A 99 0.32 -6.17 -4.77
C TYR A 99 -0.20 -6.93 -5.99
N VAL A 100 0.48 -8.01 -6.39
CA VAL A 100 0.14 -8.74 -7.61
C VAL A 100 -1.27 -9.34 -7.50
N SER A 101 -1.58 -10.00 -6.38
CA SER A 101 -2.88 -10.63 -6.18
C SER A 101 -4.01 -9.62 -6.13
N ASN A 102 -3.86 -8.45 -5.49
CA ASN A 102 -4.91 -7.44 -5.44
C ASN A 102 -5.16 -6.80 -6.82
N VAL A 103 -4.11 -6.51 -7.59
CA VAL A 103 -4.27 -6.00 -8.97
C VAL A 103 -4.97 -7.03 -9.85
N MET A 104 -4.55 -8.30 -9.78
CA MET A 104 -5.20 -9.39 -10.51
C MET A 104 -6.65 -9.60 -10.07
N ALA A 105 -6.91 -9.64 -8.76
CA ALA A 105 -8.24 -9.84 -8.19
C ALA A 105 -9.20 -8.75 -8.65
N ALA A 106 -8.80 -7.47 -8.52
CA ALA A 106 -9.60 -6.33 -8.95
C ALA A 106 -9.91 -6.37 -10.45
N LEU A 107 -8.91 -6.68 -11.29
CA LEU A 107 -9.06 -6.65 -12.75
C LEU A 107 -9.83 -7.85 -13.31
N VAL A 108 -9.46 -9.06 -12.89
CA VAL A 108 -9.90 -10.31 -13.53
C VAL A 108 -11.13 -10.91 -12.84
N PHE A 109 -11.20 -10.83 -11.51
CA PHE A 109 -12.21 -11.54 -10.73
C PHE A 109 -13.36 -10.64 -10.27
N PHE A 110 -13.05 -9.40 -9.88
CA PHE A 110 -14.06 -8.48 -9.34
C PHE A 110 -14.65 -7.53 -10.38
N GLY A 111 -14.11 -7.47 -11.59
CA GLY A 111 -14.59 -6.59 -12.65
C GLY A 111 -14.46 -5.10 -12.32
N ARG A 112 -13.42 -4.72 -11.55
CA ARG A 112 -13.17 -3.36 -11.06
C ARG A 112 -11.89 -2.78 -11.66
N PRO A 113 -11.90 -2.38 -12.95
CA PRO A 113 -10.71 -1.87 -13.62
C PRO A 113 -10.20 -0.56 -13.01
N GLY A 114 -11.07 0.30 -12.48
CA GLY A 114 -10.67 1.54 -11.80
C GLY A 114 -9.86 1.28 -10.54
N VAL A 115 -10.30 0.32 -9.71
CA VAL A 115 -9.56 -0.15 -8.53
C VAL A 115 -8.20 -0.73 -8.91
N ALA A 116 -8.18 -1.60 -9.93
CA ALA A 116 -6.94 -2.19 -10.42
C ALA A 116 -5.96 -1.11 -10.90
N LEU A 117 -6.44 -0.11 -11.63
CA LEU A 117 -5.62 0.98 -12.17
C LEU A 117 -5.02 1.86 -11.07
N TRP A 118 -5.85 2.38 -10.16
CA TRP A 118 -5.39 3.23 -9.07
C TRP A 118 -4.40 2.49 -8.17
N GLY A 119 -4.74 1.27 -7.76
CA GLY A 119 -3.87 0.47 -6.92
C GLY A 119 -2.56 0.09 -7.64
N ALA A 120 -2.62 -0.29 -8.93
CA ALA A 120 -1.43 -0.59 -9.72
C ALA A 120 -0.49 0.61 -9.84
N ILE A 121 -1.02 1.81 -10.06
CA ILE A 121 -0.22 3.03 -10.21
C ILE A 121 0.36 3.47 -8.86
N VAL A 122 -0.48 3.67 -7.84
CA VAL A 122 -0.05 4.27 -6.58
C VAL A 122 0.86 3.32 -5.81
N MET A 123 0.47 2.05 -5.65
CA MET A 123 1.30 1.06 -4.96
C MET A 123 2.51 0.66 -5.81
N GLY A 124 2.34 0.55 -7.13
CA GLY A 124 3.41 0.20 -8.07
C GLY A 124 4.51 1.24 -8.17
N ALA A 125 4.19 2.53 -7.98
CA ALA A 125 5.18 3.60 -7.94
C ALA A 125 6.26 3.39 -6.88
N VAL A 126 5.96 2.65 -5.81
CA VAL A 126 6.93 2.26 -4.77
C VAL A 126 7.45 0.83 -4.97
N ILE A 127 6.56 -0.11 -5.31
CA ILE A 127 6.91 -1.52 -5.44
C ILE A 127 7.89 -1.78 -6.58
N ILE A 128 7.73 -1.12 -7.73
CA ILE A 128 8.61 -1.36 -8.89
C ILE A 128 10.06 -0.94 -8.58
N PRO A 129 10.33 0.29 -8.06
CA PRO A 129 11.67 0.64 -7.60
C PRO A 129 12.21 -0.28 -6.50
N TRP A 130 11.35 -0.71 -5.57
CA TRP A 130 11.74 -1.61 -4.49
C TRP A 130 12.11 -3.01 -4.99
N TRP A 131 11.36 -3.59 -5.94
CA TRP A 131 11.72 -4.85 -6.60
C TRP A 131 13.06 -4.74 -7.31
N TRP A 132 13.28 -3.67 -8.08
CA TRP A 132 14.57 -3.42 -8.72
C TRP A 132 15.71 -3.36 -7.70
N ARG A 133 15.49 -2.67 -6.58
CA ARG A 133 16.48 -2.56 -5.50
C ARG A 133 16.75 -3.90 -4.82
N THR A 134 15.72 -4.71 -4.62
CA THR A 134 15.82 -6.03 -3.99
C THR A 134 16.57 -7.01 -4.88
N TRP A 135 16.31 -6.98 -6.19
CA TRP A 135 16.99 -7.81 -7.19
C TRP A 135 18.45 -7.39 -7.42
N SER A 136 18.73 -6.09 -7.54
CA SER A 136 20.08 -5.58 -7.83
C SER A 136 21.04 -5.63 -6.64
N ARG A 137 20.53 -5.72 -5.41
CA ARG A 137 21.34 -5.79 -4.18
C ARG A 137 20.72 -6.78 -3.19
N PRO A 138 20.76 -8.09 -3.47
CA PRO A 138 20.19 -9.08 -2.58
C PRO A 138 20.95 -9.12 -1.23
N GLN A 139 20.21 -9.21 -0.13
CA GLN A 139 20.74 -9.41 1.21
C GLN A 139 20.30 -10.82 1.63
N TRP A 140 21.21 -11.79 1.53
CA TRP A 140 20.95 -13.21 1.83
C TRP A 140 21.23 -13.53 3.31
#